data_AF-A0A946GXT9-F1
#
_entry.id   AF-A0A946GXT9-F1
#
_cell.length_a   1.000
_cell.length_b   1.000
_cell.length_c   1.000
_cell.angle_alpha   90.00
_cell.angle_beta   90.00
_cell.angle_gamma   90.00
#
_symmetry.space_group_name_H-M   'P 1'
#
loop_
_entity.id
_entity.type
_entity.pdbx_description
1 polymer ?
#
loop_
_entity_poly.entity_id
_entity_poly.type
_entity_poly.pdbx_seq_one_letter_code
_entity_poly.pdbx_strand_id
1 'polypeptide(L)'
;MQSTTRTNRISRSLLWGAAGALLITATADTVSAQNVVRTASRTRYVDDLVRRLMDSEADRRAIFEANQPDPNMNSAPGAQLTSPSREMLEARTLLADFARESSTLTLALDDERDKLPAVRPYFSDVLKIRASSYLLVQRANGQNDHRSLIRDYSRIDQDFRLLSYNLRQIRGLSRTVAQPVVRMEKLDKSLSDLLSVAPQIDRETLIQKTASLGSSLQHLLDDIEIELERSTDRSQLLIDGRRIHQQATHVGSTITDKADRATVLEEYQQFLTSWTPFEARLRPIQNRYIERSLRRIDTVNHDIKELLWIPHEVDRTELLHQTNTLKRNVDSFFERAPLKLLITLKDTNNVLPVSDEFYGICEHFTDCVEDKQTHDELVEAFRFVETSWTDFQATFNPLESQKAHLVLKDIEDGIRSLREELKITDSFDRKAAVELAAAVDNLAQHLTADVNRWIGNTDTELGRQARKDTAAFSAAARQLHTDAVGGGNVAKLTQDCESLFNQWGQLHSYIPRADKEDREHLQRVSSRMTPYLVDLRTMLAAYQ
;
A
#
# COMPACT_ATOMS: atom_id res chain seq x y z
N MET A 1 19.54 68.28 64.94
CA MET A 1 18.58 68.50 66.05
C MET A 1 17.23 67.97 65.59
N GLN A 2 16.85 66.82 66.15
CA GLN A 2 15.60 66.62 66.93
C GLN A 2 14.33 66.61 66.05
N SER A 3 13.39 65.68 66.14
CA SER A 3 13.22 64.38 66.82
C SER A 3 11.81 63.90 66.40
N THR A 4 11.61 62.58 66.23
CA THR A 4 10.39 61.79 66.59
C THR A 4 9.01 62.21 66.01
N THR A 5 8.08 61.37 65.55
CA THR A 5 7.76 59.96 65.83
C THR A 5 6.68 59.43 64.86
N ARG A 6 6.83 58.15 64.46
CA ARG A 6 5.85 57.08 64.13
C ARG A 6 4.34 57.41 64.01
N THR A 7 3.67 56.90 62.96
CA THR A 7 2.93 55.60 62.99
C THR A 7 2.24 55.22 61.66
N ASN A 8 2.28 53.91 61.37
CA ASN A 8 1.33 53.08 60.60
C ASN A 8 1.07 53.30 59.10
N ARG A 9 1.67 52.43 58.27
CA ARG A 9 0.95 51.29 57.63
C ARG A 9 1.94 50.37 56.88
N ILE A 10 2.07 49.15 57.40
CA ILE A 10 2.66 47.99 56.69
C ILE A 10 1.54 47.32 55.88
N SER A 11 1.95 46.56 54.86
CA SER A 11 1.26 45.49 54.12
C SER A 11 0.46 45.88 52.87
N ARG A 12 1.13 45.76 51.70
CA ARG A 12 0.59 45.27 50.41
C ARG A 12 1.70 45.14 49.35
N SER A 13 2.57 44.14 49.46
CA SER A 13 3.52 43.79 48.38
C SER A 13 4.01 42.33 48.39
N LEU A 14 3.24 41.40 48.95
CA LEU A 14 3.52 39.96 48.92
C LEU A 14 2.20 39.21 48.78
N LEU A 15 1.61 39.18 47.58
CA LEU A 15 0.49 38.27 47.23
C LEU A 15 0.13 38.29 45.72
N TRP A 16 1.12 38.45 44.82
CA TRP A 16 0.94 38.31 43.37
C TRP A 16 1.94 37.34 42.71
N GLY A 17 2.61 36.49 43.51
CA GLY A 17 3.61 35.53 43.03
C GLY A 17 3.18 34.05 43.04
N ALA A 18 1.98 33.71 43.55
CA ALA A 18 1.60 32.31 43.78
C ALA A 18 0.39 31.80 42.96
N ALA A 19 -0.31 32.66 42.20
CA ALA A 19 -1.45 32.24 41.38
C ALA A 19 -1.09 31.95 39.90
N GLY A 20 0.04 32.47 39.40
CA GLY A 20 0.52 32.21 38.03
C GLY A 20 1.28 30.89 37.87
N ALA A 21 1.86 30.35 38.95
CA ALA A 21 2.62 29.10 38.93
C ALA A 21 1.73 27.83 39.07
N LEU A 22 0.47 27.98 39.49
CA LEU A 22 -0.47 26.86 39.67
C LEU A 22 -1.41 26.63 38.45
N LEU A 23 -1.49 27.58 37.52
CA LEU A 23 -2.26 27.43 36.27
C LEU A 23 -1.40 26.97 35.08
N ILE A 24 -0.08 27.18 35.14
CA ILE A 24 0.86 26.68 34.11
C ILE A 24 1.24 25.22 34.38
N THR A 25 1.24 24.76 35.64
CA THR A 25 1.48 23.35 35.98
C THR A 25 0.26 22.47 35.67
N ALA A 26 -0.97 22.95 35.93
CA ALA A 26 -2.18 22.20 35.63
C ALA A 26 -2.42 21.98 34.11
N THR A 27 -1.95 22.89 33.25
CA THR A 27 -2.03 22.74 31.78
C THR A 27 -0.91 21.85 31.22
N ALA A 28 0.29 21.92 31.78
CA ALA A 28 1.38 21.00 31.43
C ALA A 28 1.11 19.56 31.88
N ASP A 29 0.53 19.36 33.07
CA ASP A 29 0.17 18.03 33.60
C ASP A 29 -1.01 17.42 32.84
N THR A 30 -1.98 18.23 32.40
CA THR A 30 -3.11 17.74 31.57
C THR A 30 -2.69 17.43 30.14
N VAL A 31 -1.83 18.23 29.51
CA VAL A 31 -1.25 17.92 28.18
C VAL A 31 -0.34 16.68 28.25
N SER A 32 0.47 16.56 29.31
CA SER A 32 1.32 15.37 29.52
C SER A 32 0.48 14.13 29.79
N ALA A 33 -0.57 14.22 30.63
CA ALA A 33 -1.48 13.10 30.89
C ALA A 33 -2.29 12.72 29.64
N GLN A 34 -2.78 13.68 28.85
CA GLN A 34 -3.48 13.42 27.59
C GLN A 34 -2.56 12.78 26.54
N ASN A 35 -1.31 13.22 26.44
CA ASN A 35 -0.32 12.61 25.56
C ASN A 35 0.00 11.17 26.01
N VAL A 36 0.18 10.92 27.31
CA VAL A 36 0.39 9.57 27.85
C VAL A 36 -0.80 8.65 27.55
N VAL A 37 -2.04 9.13 27.72
CA VAL A 37 -3.25 8.35 27.41
C VAL A 37 -3.38 8.07 25.91
N ARG A 38 -3.04 9.04 25.05
CA ARG A 38 -3.06 8.90 23.59
C ARG A 38 -2.01 7.88 23.12
N THR A 39 -0.78 7.98 23.61
CA THR A 39 0.30 7.03 23.31
C THR A 39 -0.02 5.62 23.80
N ALA A 40 -0.59 5.47 25.00
CA ALA A 40 -1.01 4.18 25.53
C ALA A 40 -2.14 3.55 24.69
N SER A 41 -3.08 4.36 24.20
CA SER A 41 -4.17 3.91 23.34
C SER A 41 -3.66 3.46 21.96
N ARG A 42 -2.74 4.24 21.34
CA ARG A 42 -2.06 3.87 20.09
C ARG A 42 -1.26 2.57 20.23
N THR A 43 -0.52 2.41 21.33
CA THR A 43 0.26 1.19 21.60
C THR A 43 -0.65 -0.04 21.69
N ARG A 44 -1.77 0.05 22.43
CA ARG A 44 -2.75 -1.04 22.52
C ARG A 44 -3.38 -1.38 21.17
N TYR A 45 -3.68 -0.36 20.36
CA TYR A 45 -4.19 -0.55 19.00
C TYR A 45 -3.19 -1.35 18.15
N VAL A 46 -1.94 -0.91 18.12
CA VAL A 46 -0.87 -1.59 17.37
C VAL A 46 -0.68 -3.03 17.87
N ASP A 47 -0.67 -3.25 19.18
CA ASP A 47 -0.48 -4.59 19.75
C ASP A 47 -1.67 -5.53 19.46
N ASP A 48 -2.91 -5.04 19.40
CA ASP A 48 -4.07 -5.83 18.96
C ASP A 48 -3.95 -6.26 17.48
N LEU A 49 -3.49 -5.35 16.61
CA LEU A 49 -3.25 -5.68 15.19
C LEU A 49 -2.15 -6.74 15.05
N VAL A 50 -1.01 -6.54 15.72
CA VAL A 50 0.12 -7.49 15.68
C VAL A 50 -0.32 -8.84 16.21
N ARG A 51 -1.09 -8.90 17.30
CA ARG A 51 -1.60 -10.15 17.85
C ARG A 51 -2.47 -10.91 16.86
N ARG A 52 -3.40 -10.23 16.18
CA ARG A 52 -4.27 -10.86 15.18
C ARG A 52 -3.49 -11.33 13.96
N LEU A 53 -2.49 -10.57 13.52
CA LEU A 53 -1.57 -11.00 12.47
C LEU A 53 -0.79 -12.25 12.90
N MET A 54 -0.31 -12.30 14.15
CA MET A 54 0.39 -13.48 14.68
C MET A 54 -0.52 -14.72 14.71
N ASP A 55 -1.77 -14.59 15.18
CA ASP A 55 -2.73 -15.70 15.20
C ASP A 55 -3.01 -16.20 13.76
N SER A 56 -3.24 -15.28 12.82
CA SER A 56 -3.47 -15.58 11.40
C SER A 56 -2.28 -16.27 10.73
N GLU A 57 -1.07 -15.80 11.02
CA GLU A 57 0.18 -16.36 10.49
C GLU A 57 0.47 -17.76 11.04
N ALA A 58 0.19 -17.98 12.33
CA ALA A 58 0.28 -19.29 12.96
C ALA A 58 -0.71 -20.30 12.33
N ASP A 59 -1.96 -19.89 12.09
CA ASP A 59 -2.97 -20.72 11.42
C ASP A 59 -2.56 -21.08 9.99
N ARG A 60 -2.11 -20.10 9.20
CA ARG A 60 -1.65 -20.33 7.82
C ARG A 60 -0.57 -21.38 7.76
N ARG A 61 0.36 -21.32 8.72
CA ARG A 61 1.47 -22.24 8.82
C ARG A 61 1.02 -23.64 9.23
N ALA A 62 0.15 -23.76 10.23
CA ALA A 62 -0.37 -25.05 10.68
C ALA A 62 -1.06 -25.81 9.52
N ILE A 63 -1.85 -25.10 8.70
CA ILE A 63 -2.47 -25.66 7.50
C ILE A 63 -1.42 -26.16 6.52
N PHE A 64 -0.36 -25.39 6.31
CA PHE A 64 0.66 -25.74 5.34
C PHE A 64 1.54 -26.92 5.81
N GLU A 65 1.89 -26.96 7.09
CA GLU A 65 2.61 -28.10 7.70
C GLU A 65 1.77 -29.39 7.66
N ALA A 66 0.45 -29.29 7.76
CA ALA A 66 -0.45 -30.45 7.59
C ALA A 66 -0.52 -30.97 6.14
N ASN A 67 -0.31 -30.09 5.14
CA ASN A 67 -0.50 -30.39 3.72
C ASN A 67 0.79 -30.64 2.93
N GLN A 68 1.97 -30.48 3.55
CA GLN A 68 3.25 -30.84 2.93
C GLN A 68 3.99 -31.88 3.77
N PRO A 69 4.46 -33.00 3.17
CA PRO A 69 5.51 -33.78 3.78
C PRO A 69 6.72 -32.86 3.94
N ASP A 70 7.32 -32.86 5.12
CA ASP A 70 8.54 -32.10 5.41
C ASP A 70 9.55 -32.32 4.27
N PRO A 71 9.99 -31.28 3.52
CA PRO A 71 10.94 -31.45 2.43
C PRO A 71 12.27 -32.07 2.92
N ASN A 72 12.50 -32.11 4.23
CA ASN A 72 13.61 -32.83 4.84
C ASN A 72 13.36 -34.33 5.09
N MET A 73 12.19 -34.90 4.78
CA MET A 73 11.94 -36.36 4.88
C MET A 73 12.75 -37.17 3.85
N ASN A 74 13.28 -36.55 2.79
CA ASN A 74 14.22 -37.20 1.87
C ASN A 74 15.69 -37.03 2.28
N SER A 75 15.96 -36.32 3.38
CA SER A 75 17.22 -36.49 4.10
C SER A 75 17.03 -37.68 5.03
N ALA A 76 17.93 -38.67 5.01
CA ALA A 76 17.99 -39.70 6.06
C ALA A 76 17.74 -39.04 7.42
N PRO A 77 16.92 -39.60 8.33
CA PRO A 77 16.46 -38.92 9.54
C PRO A 77 17.66 -38.29 10.23
N GLY A 78 17.82 -36.99 10.04
CA GLY A 78 18.88 -36.24 10.69
C GLY A 78 18.65 -36.45 12.16
N ALA A 79 19.65 -36.97 12.87
CA ALA A 79 19.55 -37.21 14.31
C ALA A 79 18.95 -35.95 14.94
N GLN A 80 17.72 -36.04 15.47
CA GLN A 80 17.08 -34.93 16.15
C GLN A 80 18.07 -34.44 17.19
N LEU A 81 18.61 -33.24 16.96
CA LEU A 81 19.62 -32.69 17.84
C LEU A 81 18.98 -32.56 19.23
N THR A 82 19.57 -33.20 20.23
CA THR A 82 19.10 -33.12 21.62
C THR A 82 19.45 -31.79 22.26
N SER A 83 20.37 -31.04 21.65
CA SER A 83 20.82 -29.71 22.07
C SER A 83 20.89 -28.77 20.86
N PRO A 84 20.65 -27.45 21.04
CA PRO A 84 20.75 -26.50 19.93
C PRO A 84 22.12 -26.51 19.26
N SER A 85 22.16 -26.46 17.93
CA SER A 85 23.41 -26.24 17.19
C SER A 85 23.99 -24.85 17.50
N ARG A 86 25.28 -24.63 17.22
CA ARG A 86 25.92 -23.32 17.37
C ARG A 86 25.21 -22.26 16.52
N GLU A 87 24.92 -22.64 15.28
CA GLU A 87 24.20 -21.81 14.31
C GLU A 87 22.78 -21.48 14.80
N MET A 88 22.11 -22.42 15.47
CA MET A 88 20.81 -22.15 16.08
C MET A 88 20.90 -21.13 17.23
N LEU A 89 21.92 -21.21 18.09
CA LEU A 89 22.12 -20.23 19.17
C LEU A 89 22.39 -18.83 18.62
N GLU A 90 23.19 -18.74 17.55
CA GLU A 90 23.46 -17.50 16.84
C GLU A 90 22.19 -16.96 16.15
N ALA A 91 21.45 -17.81 15.44
CA ALA A 91 20.19 -17.46 14.79
C ALA A 91 19.16 -16.93 15.79
N ARG A 92 19.02 -17.55 16.98
CA ARG A 92 18.12 -17.07 18.04
C ARG A 92 18.47 -15.65 18.48
N THR A 93 19.75 -15.34 18.61
CA THR A 93 20.21 -14.00 19.02
C THR A 93 19.89 -12.98 17.94
N LEU A 94 20.26 -13.26 16.68
CA LEU A 94 20.01 -12.38 15.54
C LEU A 94 18.51 -12.15 15.30
N LEU A 95 17.69 -13.21 15.40
CA LEU A 95 16.23 -13.12 15.25
C LEU A 95 15.59 -12.30 16.38
N ALA A 96 16.07 -12.45 17.62
CA ALA A 96 15.56 -11.67 18.75
C ALA A 96 15.87 -10.17 18.58
N ASP A 97 17.07 -9.84 18.09
CA ASP A 97 17.44 -8.46 17.78
C ASP A 97 16.66 -7.91 16.57
N PHE A 98 16.43 -8.71 15.52
CA PHE A 98 15.62 -8.32 14.37
C PHE A 98 14.17 -8.04 14.78
N ALA A 99 13.57 -8.91 15.60
CA ALA A 99 12.22 -8.70 16.14
C ALA A 99 12.13 -7.44 17.02
N ARG A 100 13.17 -7.16 17.82
CA ARG A 100 13.26 -5.92 18.61
C ARG A 100 13.31 -4.68 17.71
N GLU A 101 14.16 -4.69 16.68
CA GLU A 101 14.27 -3.56 15.75
C GLU A 101 13.00 -3.36 14.91
N SER A 102 12.31 -4.44 14.51
CA SER A 102 11.00 -4.33 13.84
C SER A 102 9.94 -3.64 14.73
N SER A 103 10.02 -3.83 16.04
CA SER A 103 9.14 -3.15 17.00
C SER A 103 9.53 -1.67 17.16
N THR A 104 10.83 -1.36 17.22
CA THR A 104 11.33 0.01 17.19
C THR A 104 10.88 0.73 15.92
N LEU A 105 11.00 0.08 14.76
CA LEU A 105 10.55 0.61 13.47
C LEU A 105 9.04 0.87 13.50
N THR A 106 8.23 -0.06 14.00
CA THR A 106 6.77 0.10 14.12
C THR A 106 6.40 1.36 14.89
N LEU A 107 7.01 1.56 16.07
CA LEU A 107 6.73 2.72 16.92
C LEU A 107 7.19 4.03 16.27
N ALA A 108 8.40 4.03 15.69
CA ALA A 108 8.92 5.20 14.98
C ALA A 108 8.04 5.58 13.78
N LEU A 109 7.54 4.58 13.05
CA LEU A 109 6.68 4.77 11.89
C LEU A 109 5.29 5.28 12.27
N ASP A 110 4.71 4.77 13.37
CA ASP A 110 3.42 5.25 13.90
C ASP A 110 3.48 6.72 14.34
N ASP A 111 4.58 7.12 14.99
CA ASP A 111 4.81 8.51 15.40
C ASP A 111 5.03 9.46 14.22
N GLU A 112 5.55 8.95 13.10
CA GLU A 112 5.86 9.75 11.91
C GLU A 112 4.70 9.83 10.91
N ARG A 113 3.73 8.89 10.96
CA ARG A 113 2.54 8.85 10.07
C ARG A 113 1.70 10.12 10.06
N ASP A 114 1.65 10.84 11.18
CA ASP A 114 0.93 12.12 11.28
C ASP A 114 1.67 13.26 10.56
N LYS A 115 3.00 13.18 10.47
CA LYS A 115 3.89 14.24 9.98
C LYS A 115 4.33 14.04 8.53
N LEU A 116 4.47 12.78 8.12
CA LEU A 116 4.93 12.38 6.80
C LEU A 116 3.94 11.36 6.22
N PRO A 117 2.90 11.81 5.50
CA PRO A 117 1.87 10.91 4.99
C PRO A 117 2.41 9.82 4.05
N ALA A 118 3.53 10.08 3.37
CA ALA A 118 4.23 9.12 2.52
C ALA A 118 4.61 7.79 3.20
N VAL A 119 4.65 7.79 4.52
CA VAL A 119 4.93 6.61 5.33
C VAL A 119 3.71 5.72 5.56
N ARG A 120 2.49 6.28 5.45
CA ARG A 120 1.22 5.60 5.80
C ARG A 120 0.99 4.28 5.04
N PRO A 121 1.25 4.18 3.71
CA PRO A 121 1.01 2.94 2.98
C PRO A 121 1.80 1.74 3.52
N TYR A 122 3.00 1.99 4.03
CA TYR A 122 3.94 0.94 4.48
C TYR A 122 3.71 0.47 5.92
N PHE A 123 2.78 1.09 6.64
CA PHE A 123 2.59 0.79 8.06
C PHE A 123 2.12 -0.64 8.29
N SER A 124 1.20 -1.13 7.45
CA SER A 124 0.72 -2.50 7.56
C SER A 124 1.84 -3.53 7.33
N ASP A 125 2.73 -3.27 6.37
CA ASP A 125 3.83 -4.17 6.04
C ASP A 125 4.82 -4.29 7.20
N VAL A 126 5.11 -3.18 7.89
CA VAL A 126 5.92 -3.20 9.13
C VAL A 126 5.26 -4.06 10.22
N LEU A 127 3.94 -3.98 10.38
CA LEU A 127 3.21 -4.82 11.35
C LEU A 127 3.29 -6.30 11.01
N LYS A 128 3.14 -6.66 9.72
CA LYS A 128 3.27 -8.04 9.22
C LYS A 128 4.67 -8.59 9.47
N ILE A 129 5.72 -7.81 9.19
CA ILE A 129 7.11 -8.19 9.46
C ILE A 129 7.35 -8.37 10.96
N ARG A 130 6.84 -7.46 11.81
CA ARG A 130 6.93 -7.57 13.27
C ARG A 130 6.28 -8.86 13.76
N ALA A 131 5.03 -9.11 13.36
CA ALA A 131 4.29 -10.32 13.74
C ALA A 131 5.04 -11.60 13.33
N SER A 132 5.49 -11.67 12.08
CA SER A 132 6.22 -12.82 11.53
C SER A 132 7.56 -13.05 12.26
N SER A 133 8.28 -11.97 12.59
CA SER A 133 9.55 -12.02 13.31
C SER A 133 9.36 -12.59 14.73
N TYR A 134 8.32 -12.16 15.44
CA TYR A 134 8.01 -12.71 16.77
C TYR A 134 7.67 -14.20 16.74
N LEU A 135 6.87 -14.63 15.77
CA LEU A 135 6.57 -16.06 15.59
C LEU A 135 7.82 -16.87 15.28
N LEU A 136 8.73 -16.33 14.46
CA LEU A 136 9.97 -17.00 14.13
C LEU A 136 10.90 -17.12 15.34
N VAL A 137 10.97 -16.10 16.21
CA VAL A 137 11.69 -16.17 17.50
C VAL A 137 11.11 -17.26 18.40
N GLN A 138 9.78 -17.35 18.52
CA GLN A 138 9.13 -18.40 19.31
C GLN A 138 9.48 -19.79 18.78
N ARG A 139 9.46 -19.98 17.45
CA ARG A 139 9.86 -21.24 16.81
C ARG A 139 11.33 -21.56 17.06
N ALA A 140 12.22 -20.60 16.88
CA ALA A 140 13.66 -20.80 17.05
C ALA A 140 13.99 -21.29 18.47
N ASN A 141 13.27 -20.81 19.48
CA ASN A 141 13.43 -21.29 20.86
C ASN A 141 12.98 -22.74 21.08
N GLY A 142 12.03 -23.24 20.29
CA GLY A 142 11.52 -24.61 20.36
C GLY A 142 12.25 -25.61 19.46
N GLN A 143 13.17 -25.16 18.61
CA GLN A 143 13.88 -26.00 17.63
C GLN A 143 15.39 -26.03 17.93
N ASN A 144 16.03 -27.17 17.66
CA ASN A 144 17.47 -27.33 17.89
C ASN A 144 18.31 -27.20 16.59
N ASP A 145 17.70 -27.38 15.42
CA ASP A 145 18.36 -27.26 14.11
C ASP A 145 17.91 -25.99 13.37
N HIS A 146 18.88 -25.15 12.97
CA HIS A 146 18.65 -23.86 12.30
C HIS A 146 18.01 -24.02 10.92
N ARG A 147 18.19 -25.18 10.27
CA ARG A 147 17.60 -25.47 8.95
C ARG A 147 16.07 -25.42 8.96
N SER A 148 15.46 -25.69 10.11
CA SER A 148 14.01 -25.56 10.31
C SER A 148 13.49 -24.12 10.17
N LEU A 149 14.37 -23.12 10.21
CA LEU A 149 14.03 -21.70 10.14
C LEU A 149 14.07 -21.15 8.71
N ILE A 150 14.78 -21.81 7.79
CA ILE A 150 15.09 -21.31 6.44
C ILE A 150 13.83 -20.82 5.72
N ARG A 151 12.76 -21.63 5.74
CA ARG A 151 11.54 -21.33 5.00
C ARG A 151 10.80 -20.11 5.54
N ASP A 152 10.60 -20.04 6.86
CA ASP A 152 9.90 -18.92 7.50
C ASP A 152 10.71 -17.63 7.36
N TYR A 153 12.03 -17.75 7.52
CA TYR A 153 12.95 -16.63 7.34
C TYR A 153 12.96 -16.12 5.90
N SER A 154 12.93 -17.00 4.89
CA SER A 154 12.90 -16.62 3.47
C SER A 154 11.73 -15.68 3.16
N ARG A 155 10.57 -15.89 3.79
CA ARG A 155 9.42 -15.00 3.65
C ARG A 155 9.68 -13.63 4.28
N ILE A 156 10.26 -13.60 5.48
CA ILE A 156 10.61 -12.35 6.16
C ILE A 156 11.64 -11.56 5.33
N ASP A 157 12.66 -12.22 4.78
CA ASP A 157 13.67 -11.62 3.88
C ASP A 157 12.98 -10.96 2.66
N GLN A 158 12.05 -11.67 2.00
CA GLN A 158 11.28 -11.15 0.86
C GLN A 158 10.52 -9.87 1.24
N ASP A 159 9.69 -9.94 2.29
CA ASP A 159 8.80 -8.86 2.71
C ASP A 159 9.61 -7.63 3.21
N PHE A 160 10.67 -7.89 3.99
CA PHE A 160 11.51 -6.84 4.55
C PHE A 160 12.37 -6.12 3.51
N ARG A 161 12.92 -6.83 2.52
CA ARG A 161 13.71 -6.18 1.46
C ARG A 161 12.89 -5.19 0.63
N LEU A 162 11.66 -5.57 0.27
CA LEU A 162 10.73 -4.69 -0.43
C LEU A 162 10.39 -3.47 0.43
N LEU A 163 10.02 -3.69 1.69
CA LEU A 163 9.76 -2.60 2.63
C LEU A 163 10.96 -1.65 2.77
N SER A 164 12.17 -2.20 2.98
CA SER A 164 13.38 -1.40 3.16
C SER A 164 13.67 -0.55 1.92
N TYR A 165 13.55 -1.17 0.74
CA TYR A 165 13.69 -0.48 -0.54
C TYR A 165 12.70 0.69 -0.67
N ASN A 166 11.42 0.48 -0.34
CA ASN A 166 10.40 1.51 -0.42
C ASN A 166 10.60 2.63 0.59
N LEU A 167 10.90 2.32 1.86
CA LEU A 167 11.16 3.31 2.90
C LEU A 167 12.38 4.20 2.54
N ARG A 168 13.43 3.63 1.95
CA ARG A 168 14.62 4.39 1.52
C ARG A 168 14.34 5.40 0.42
N GLN A 169 13.28 5.20 -0.36
CA GLN A 169 12.89 6.13 -1.41
C GLN A 169 12.07 7.31 -0.88
N ILE A 170 11.55 7.23 0.35
CA ILE A 170 10.77 8.30 0.96
C ILE A 170 11.70 9.47 1.28
N ARG A 171 11.41 10.63 0.67
CA ARG A 171 12.11 11.88 0.98
C ARG A 171 11.64 12.44 2.32
N GLY A 172 12.56 13.06 3.06
CA GLY A 172 12.26 13.65 4.37
C GLY A 172 12.11 12.63 5.50
N LEU A 173 12.38 11.34 5.26
CA LEU A 173 12.32 10.31 6.28
C LEU A 173 13.27 10.64 7.45
N SER A 174 12.73 10.68 8.67
CA SER A 174 13.52 11.04 9.83
C SER A 174 14.61 10.00 10.11
N ARG A 175 15.68 10.44 10.79
CA ARG A 175 16.72 9.51 11.29
C ARG A 175 16.15 8.47 12.27
N THR A 176 15.04 8.79 12.95
CA THR A 176 14.38 7.90 13.91
C THR A 176 13.78 6.67 13.24
N VAL A 177 13.22 6.83 12.03
CA VAL A 177 12.72 5.71 11.22
C VAL A 177 13.83 5.07 10.39
N ALA A 178 14.72 5.87 9.79
CA ALA A 178 15.78 5.35 8.93
C ALA A 178 16.79 4.45 9.67
N GLN A 179 17.10 4.73 10.93
CA GLN A 179 18.09 3.95 11.69
C GLN A 179 17.67 2.50 11.97
N PRO A 180 16.46 2.21 12.49
CA PRO A 180 15.95 0.84 12.61
C PRO A 180 16.03 0.05 11.29
N VAL A 181 15.64 0.67 10.17
CA VAL A 181 15.75 0.04 8.83
C VAL A 181 17.19 -0.40 8.54
N VAL A 182 18.16 0.51 8.72
CA VAL A 182 19.58 0.20 8.50
C VAL A 182 20.11 -0.89 9.43
N ARG A 183 19.64 -0.95 10.69
CA ARG A 183 20.03 -2.01 11.63
C ARG A 183 19.42 -3.36 11.24
N MET A 184 18.13 -3.36 10.86
CA MET A 184 17.46 -4.55 10.38
C MET A 184 18.12 -5.11 9.11
N GLU A 185 18.57 -4.28 8.17
CA GLU A 185 19.31 -4.74 6.99
C GLU A 185 20.63 -5.43 7.30
N LYS A 186 21.34 -4.97 8.33
CA LYS A 186 22.57 -5.64 8.79
C LYS A 186 22.24 -7.02 9.40
N LEU A 187 21.19 -7.08 10.21
CA LEU A 187 20.71 -8.31 10.84
C LEU A 187 20.18 -9.31 9.81
N ASP A 188 19.40 -8.83 8.84
CA ASP A 188 18.92 -9.58 7.68
C ASP A 188 20.09 -10.16 6.88
N LYS A 189 21.09 -9.35 6.53
CA LYS A 189 22.29 -9.86 5.87
C LYS A 189 22.98 -10.97 6.67
N SER A 190 23.18 -10.77 7.97
CA SER A 190 23.80 -11.78 8.84
C SER A 190 22.96 -13.06 8.96
N LEU A 191 21.64 -12.96 9.02
CA LEU A 191 20.73 -14.11 9.05
C LEU A 191 20.71 -14.85 7.72
N SER A 192 20.69 -14.14 6.59
CA SER A 192 20.74 -14.73 5.25
C SER A 192 22.06 -15.46 5.01
N ASP A 193 23.19 -14.88 5.45
CA ASP A 193 24.50 -15.54 5.41
C ASP A 193 24.53 -16.80 6.30
N LEU A 194 24.02 -16.71 7.54
CA LEU A 194 23.99 -17.83 8.51
C LEU A 194 23.10 -18.98 8.04
N LEU A 195 21.92 -18.68 7.48
CA LEU A 195 20.93 -19.65 7.03
C LEU A 195 21.17 -20.09 5.57
N SER A 196 22.17 -19.52 4.89
CA SER A 196 22.46 -19.76 3.47
C SER A 196 21.24 -19.50 2.57
N VAL A 197 20.50 -18.42 2.84
CA VAL A 197 19.32 -18.00 2.10
C VAL A 197 19.71 -16.93 1.08
N ALA A 198 19.49 -17.20 -0.20
CA ALA A 198 19.63 -16.19 -1.25
C ALA A 198 18.51 -15.13 -1.14
N PRO A 199 18.72 -13.90 -1.63
CA PRO A 199 17.67 -12.87 -1.61
C PRO A 199 16.38 -13.34 -2.28
N GLN A 200 15.25 -13.17 -1.59
CA GLN A 200 13.96 -13.67 -2.04
C GLN A 200 13.14 -12.59 -2.74
N ILE A 201 12.52 -12.93 -3.89
CA ILE A 201 11.62 -12.04 -4.63
C ILE A 201 10.20 -12.59 -4.59
N ASP A 202 9.19 -11.69 -4.64
CA ASP A 202 7.79 -12.10 -4.71
C ASP A 202 7.43 -12.63 -6.09
N ARG A 203 7.64 -13.93 -6.27
CA ARG A 203 7.42 -14.62 -7.56
C ARG A 203 5.97 -14.63 -7.97
N GLU A 204 5.04 -14.76 -7.02
CA GLU A 204 3.63 -14.86 -7.34
C GLU A 204 3.13 -13.54 -7.94
N THR A 205 3.43 -12.44 -7.25
CA THR A 205 3.09 -11.10 -7.73
C THR A 205 3.84 -10.78 -9.03
N LEU A 206 5.12 -11.14 -9.15
CA LEU A 206 5.88 -10.95 -10.39
C LEU A 206 5.30 -11.73 -11.58
N ILE A 207 4.83 -12.97 -11.40
CA ILE A 207 4.15 -13.73 -12.45
C ILE A 207 2.87 -13.01 -12.90
N GLN A 208 2.07 -12.53 -11.95
CA GLN A 208 0.84 -11.79 -12.27
C GLN A 208 1.13 -10.48 -13.01
N LYS A 209 2.14 -9.73 -12.58
CA LYS A 209 2.54 -8.46 -13.21
C LYS A 209 3.17 -8.68 -14.58
N THR A 210 4.00 -9.70 -14.76
CA THR A 210 4.56 -10.04 -16.09
C THR A 210 3.50 -10.56 -17.07
N ALA A 211 2.51 -11.32 -16.60
CA ALA A 211 1.34 -11.68 -17.42
C ALA A 211 0.52 -10.43 -17.82
N SER A 212 0.32 -9.50 -16.89
CA SER A 212 -0.35 -8.22 -17.15
C SER A 212 0.42 -7.34 -18.16
N LEU A 213 1.76 -7.36 -18.09
CA LEU A 213 2.64 -6.70 -19.05
C LEU A 213 2.47 -7.30 -20.44
N GLY A 214 2.48 -8.63 -20.56
CA GLY A 214 2.23 -9.33 -21.81
C GLY A 214 0.87 -8.96 -22.42
N SER A 215 -0.21 -9.01 -21.63
CA SER A 215 -1.54 -8.58 -22.09
C SER A 215 -1.58 -7.11 -22.52
N SER A 216 -0.92 -6.20 -21.79
CA SER A 216 -0.89 -4.78 -22.13
C SER A 216 -0.12 -4.51 -23.42
N LEU A 217 0.99 -5.22 -23.64
CA LEU A 217 1.75 -5.18 -24.90
C LEU A 217 0.94 -5.74 -26.07
N GLN A 218 0.18 -6.82 -25.86
CA GLN A 218 -0.71 -7.34 -26.91
C GLN A 218 -1.79 -6.33 -27.29
N HIS A 219 -2.44 -5.68 -26.32
CA HIS A 219 -3.40 -4.62 -26.60
C HIS A 219 -2.76 -3.44 -27.36
N LEU A 220 -1.53 -3.05 -26.99
CA LEU A 220 -0.80 -2.01 -27.73
C LEU A 220 -0.57 -2.41 -29.20
N LEU A 221 -0.24 -3.68 -29.47
CA LEU A 221 -0.08 -4.18 -30.84
C LEU A 221 -1.40 -4.13 -31.61
N ASP A 222 -2.50 -4.52 -30.98
CA ASP A 222 -3.83 -4.45 -31.58
C ASP A 222 -4.22 -2.98 -31.87
N ASP A 223 -3.93 -2.05 -30.95
CA ASP A 223 -4.16 -0.62 -31.12
C ASP A 223 -3.32 -0.05 -32.28
N ILE A 224 -2.02 -0.39 -32.37
CA ILE A 224 -1.16 -0.01 -33.50
C ILE A 224 -1.71 -0.57 -34.82
N GLU A 225 -2.22 -1.80 -34.80
CA GLU A 225 -2.76 -2.44 -35.99
C GLU A 225 -4.05 -1.74 -36.47
N ILE A 226 -4.93 -1.35 -35.54
CA ILE A 226 -6.23 -0.75 -35.84
C ILE A 226 -6.10 0.75 -36.17
N GLU A 227 -5.31 1.48 -35.39
CA GLU A 227 -5.33 2.95 -35.39
C GLU A 227 -4.36 3.57 -36.40
N LEU A 228 -3.28 2.87 -36.76
CA LEU A 228 -2.33 3.38 -37.73
C LEU A 228 -2.70 2.99 -39.16
N GLU A 229 -2.50 3.93 -40.08
CA GLU A 229 -2.63 3.67 -41.50
C GLU A 229 -1.63 2.60 -41.97
N ARG A 230 -2.02 1.85 -43.00
CA ARG A 230 -1.17 0.80 -43.57
C ARG A 230 0.07 1.40 -44.21
N SER A 231 1.20 1.31 -43.51
CA SER A 231 2.50 1.77 -43.97
C SER A 231 3.61 0.77 -43.66
N THR A 232 4.79 0.97 -44.26
CA THR A 232 6.01 0.22 -43.92
C THR A 232 6.39 0.44 -42.45
N ASP A 233 6.22 1.67 -41.96
CA ASP A 233 6.53 2.02 -40.57
C ASP A 233 5.61 1.31 -39.57
N ARG A 234 4.30 1.24 -39.84
CA ARG A 234 3.35 0.42 -39.06
C ARG A 234 3.78 -1.04 -39.02
N SER A 235 4.16 -1.59 -40.18
CA SER A 235 4.59 -2.98 -40.29
C SER A 235 5.85 -3.24 -39.45
N GLN A 236 6.81 -2.30 -39.47
CA GLN A 236 8.02 -2.39 -38.66
C GLN A 236 7.71 -2.28 -37.16
N LEU A 237 6.82 -1.36 -36.74
CA LEU A 237 6.38 -1.25 -35.36
C LEU A 237 5.72 -2.54 -34.86
N LEU A 238 4.91 -3.21 -35.68
CA LEU A 238 4.29 -4.48 -35.32
C LEU A 238 5.32 -5.62 -35.19
N ILE A 239 6.35 -5.66 -36.04
CA ILE A 239 7.44 -6.65 -35.94
C ILE A 239 8.24 -6.42 -34.65
N ASP A 240 8.69 -5.18 -34.43
CA ASP A 240 9.48 -4.81 -33.25
C ASP A 240 8.69 -5.07 -31.96
N GLY A 241 7.42 -4.65 -31.93
CA GLY A 241 6.55 -4.83 -30.78
C GLY A 241 6.24 -6.30 -30.49
N ARG A 242 6.07 -7.16 -31.51
CA ARG A 242 5.93 -8.62 -31.30
C ARG A 242 7.17 -9.25 -30.68
N ARG A 243 8.37 -8.80 -31.08
CA ARG A 243 9.63 -9.24 -30.48
C ARG A 243 9.71 -8.82 -29.00
N ILE A 244 9.30 -7.59 -28.69
CA ILE A 244 9.26 -7.08 -27.31
C ILE A 244 8.25 -7.85 -26.46
N HIS A 245 7.06 -8.14 -27.00
CA HIS A 245 6.06 -8.98 -26.33
C HIS A 245 6.58 -10.39 -26.03
N GLN A 246 7.33 -11.00 -26.96
CA GLN A 246 7.99 -12.29 -26.72
C GLN A 246 9.03 -12.19 -25.61
N GLN A 247 9.83 -11.12 -25.57
CA GLN A 247 10.81 -10.91 -24.49
C GLN A 247 10.11 -10.75 -23.13
N ALA A 248 9.01 -9.99 -23.05
CA ALA A 248 8.22 -9.87 -21.82
C ALA A 248 7.65 -11.23 -21.35
N THR A 249 7.18 -12.06 -22.29
CA THR A 249 6.72 -13.42 -22.01
C THR A 249 7.88 -14.30 -21.51
N HIS A 250 9.08 -14.12 -22.07
CA HIS A 250 10.27 -14.84 -21.63
C HIS A 250 10.64 -14.50 -20.18
N VAL A 251 10.61 -13.23 -19.78
CA VAL A 251 10.80 -12.82 -18.38
C VAL A 251 9.83 -13.57 -17.45
N GLY A 252 8.54 -13.63 -17.82
CA GLY A 252 7.52 -14.39 -17.08
C GLY A 252 7.83 -15.90 -16.96
N SER A 253 8.35 -16.51 -18.04
CA SER A 253 8.79 -17.91 -18.01
C SER A 253 9.98 -18.14 -17.08
N THR A 254 10.98 -17.27 -17.11
CA THR A 254 12.16 -17.32 -16.23
C THR A 254 11.79 -17.26 -14.74
N ILE A 255 10.77 -16.44 -14.39
CA ILE A 255 10.25 -16.38 -13.03
C ILE A 255 9.52 -17.68 -12.65
N THR A 256 8.72 -18.22 -13.57
CA THR A 256 7.97 -19.48 -13.40
C THR A 256 8.92 -20.67 -13.17
N ASP A 257 10.05 -20.68 -13.87
CA ASP A 257 11.12 -21.68 -13.75
C ASP A 257 11.94 -21.54 -12.45
N LYS A 258 11.54 -20.61 -11.56
CA LYS A 258 12.16 -20.36 -10.25
C LYS A 258 13.63 -19.94 -10.35
N ALA A 259 14.03 -19.30 -11.44
CA ALA A 259 15.36 -18.71 -11.58
C ALA A 259 15.65 -17.72 -10.45
N ASP A 260 16.91 -17.55 -10.09
CA ASP A 260 17.28 -16.60 -9.03
C ASP A 260 16.99 -15.14 -9.44
N ARG A 261 17.07 -14.23 -8.47
CA ARG A 261 16.82 -12.80 -8.74
C ARG A 261 17.77 -12.24 -9.79
N ALA A 262 19.03 -12.67 -9.82
CA ALA A 262 20.02 -12.10 -10.73
C ALA A 262 19.66 -12.43 -12.19
N THR A 263 19.30 -13.68 -12.47
CA THR A 263 18.82 -14.09 -13.79
C THR A 263 17.53 -13.38 -14.18
N VAL A 264 16.55 -13.28 -13.27
CA VAL A 264 15.30 -12.55 -13.56
C VAL A 264 15.58 -11.08 -13.87
N LEU A 265 16.47 -10.43 -13.12
CA LEU A 265 16.84 -9.04 -13.33
C LEU A 265 17.54 -8.83 -14.68
N GLU A 266 18.43 -9.72 -15.07
CA GLU A 266 19.12 -9.67 -16.36
C GLU A 266 18.13 -9.75 -17.52
N GLU A 267 17.21 -10.73 -17.50
CA GLU A 267 16.17 -10.86 -18.54
C GLU A 267 15.25 -9.65 -18.60
N TYR A 268 14.89 -9.08 -17.45
CA TYR A 268 14.08 -7.88 -17.39
C TYR A 268 14.81 -6.63 -17.93
N GLN A 269 16.13 -6.52 -17.70
CA GLN A 269 16.95 -5.45 -18.27
C GLN A 269 17.07 -5.56 -19.80
N GLN A 270 17.15 -6.78 -20.35
CA GLN A 270 17.12 -7.01 -21.78
C GLN A 270 15.78 -6.58 -22.41
N PHE A 271 14.67 -6.86 -21.73
CA PHE A 271 13.36 -6.34 -22.11
C PHE A 271 13.36 -4.81 -22.15
N LEU A 272 13.80 -4.13 -21.08
CA LEU A 272 13.83 -2.67 -21.01
C LEU A 272 14.68 -2.04 -22.13
N THR A 273 15.82 -2.66 -22.46
CA THR A 273 16.71 -2.21 -23.54
C THR A 273 16.00 -2.16 -24.90
N SER A 274 15.04 -3.07 -25.12
CA SER A 274 14.25 -3.11 -26.36
C SER A 274 12.99 -2.25 -26.27
N TRP A 275 12.38 -2.18 -25.08
CA TRP A 275 11.15 -1.43 -24.82
C TRP A 275 11.36 0.08 -24.91
N THR A 276 12.35 0.64 -24.21
CA THR A 276 12.51 2.10 -24.10
C THR A 276 12.65 2.80 -25.47
N PRO A 277 13.47 2.31 -26.42
CA PRO A 277 13.51 2.92 -27.76
C PRO A 277 12.22 2.76 -28.57
N PHE A 278 11.50 1.65 -28.37
CA PHE A 278 10.23 1.40 -29.04
C PHE A 278 9.14 2.34 -28.54
N GLU A 279 9.05 2.51 -27.23
CA GLU A 279 8.16 3.44 -26.56
C GLU A 279 8.41 4.89 -27.04
N ALA A 280 9.67 5.32 -27.09
CA ALA A 280 10.05 6.65 -27.57
C ALA A 280 9.64 6.92 -29.04
N ARG A 281 9.50 5.87 -29.87
CA ARG A 281 8.99 5.98 -31.24
C ARG A 281 7.46 6.10 -31.30
N LEU A 282 6.76 5.58 -30.30
CA LEU A 282 5.30 5.63 -30.23
C LEU A 282 4.77 6.93 -29.64
N ARG A 283 5.50 7.54 -28.68
CA ARG A 283 5.08 8.82 -28.05
C ARG A 283 4.72 9.94 -29.05
N PRO A 284 5.45 10.16 -30.17
CA PRO A 284 5.14 11.22 -31.12
C PRO A 284 3.90 10.97 -32.00
N ILE A 285 3.35 9.74 -32.01
CA ILE A 285 2.23 9.36 -32.87
C ILE A 285 0.91 10.03 -32.44
N GLN A 286 0.84 10.52 -31.20
CA GLN A 286 -0.29 11.32 -30.68
C GLN A 286 -1.67 10.67 -30.89
N ASN A 287 -1.77 9.35 -30.65
CA ASN A 287 -3.04 8.62 -30.68
C ASN A 287 -3.47 8.24 -29.26
N ARG A 288 -4.72 8.57 -28.90
CA ARG A 288 -5.29 8.35 -27.56
C ARG A 288 -5.26 6.88 -27.11
N TYR A 289 -5.52 5.93 -28.00
CA TYR A 289 -5.56 4.51 -27.65
C TYR A 289 -4.14 3.99 -27.38
N ILE A 290 -3.19 4.36 -28.25
CA ILE A 290 -1.77 4.05 -28.06
C ILE A 290 -1.28 4.63 -26.74
N GLU A 291 -1.53 5.90 -26.45
CA GLU A 291 -1.13 6.55 -25.19
C GLU A 291 -1.75 5.89 -23.95
N ARG A 292 -3.01 5.45 -24.03
CA ARG A 292 -3.64 4.70 -22.95
C ARG A 292 -2.94 3.35 -22.72
N SER A 293 -2.55 2.67 -23.78
CA SER A 293 -1.85 1.39 -23.70
C SER A 293 -0.40 1.57 -23.21
N LEU A 294 0.29 2.64 -23.61
CA LEU A 294 1.59 3.03 -23.07
C LEU A 294 1.53 3.27 -21.56
N ARG A 295 0.61 4.13 -21.09
CA ARG A 295 0.43 4.39 -19.65
C ARG A 295 0.19 3.13 -18.84
N ARG A 296 -0.61 2.19 -19.34
CA ARG A 296 -0.84 0.89 -18.69
C ARG A 296 0.44 0.07 -18.56
N ILE A 297 1.26 0.05 -19.62
CA ILE A 297 2.55 -0.64 -19.61
C ILE A 297 3.50 0.02 -18.61
N ASP A 298 3.51 1.35 -18.54
CA ASP A 298 4.36 2.10 -17.60
C ASP A 298 4.00 1.82 -16.14
N THR A 299 2.71 1.80 -15.80
CA THR A 299 2.25 1.38 -14.46
C THR A 299 2.74 -0.04 -14.12
N VAL A 300 2.54 -1.00 -15.03
CA VAL A 300 2.98 -2.38 -14.78
C VAL A 300 4.51 -2.49 -14.70
N ASN A 301 5.24 -1.71 -15.50
CA ASN A 301 6.70 -1.64 -15.45
C ASN A 301 7.19 -1.05 -14.12
N HIS A 302 6.51 -0.04 -13.59
CA HIS A 302 6.79 0.51 -12.28
C HIS A 302 6.65 -0.56 -11.19
N ASP A 303 5.52 -1.27 -11.18
CA ASP A 303 5.26 -2.36 -10.23
C ASP A 303 6.35 -3.45 -10.30
N ILE A 304 6.78 -3.85 -11.51
CA ILE A 304 7.83 -4.87 -11.68
C ILE A 304 9.18 -4.35 -11.19
N LYS A 305 9.54 -3.09 -11.47
CA LYS A 305 10.79 -2.48 -10.98
C LYS A 305 10.82 -2.44 -9.46
N GLU A 306 9.71 -2.12 -8.82
CA GLU A 306 9.57 -2.12 -7.37
C GLU A 306 9.81 -3.52 -6.78
N LEU A 307 9.13 -4.53 -7.32
CA LEU A 307 9.27 -5.93 -6.89
C LEU A 307 10.69 -6.50 -7.10
N LEU A 308 11.45 -5.96 -8.04
CA LEU A 308 12.85 -6.33 -8.30
C LEU A 308 13.88 -5.45 -7.54
N TRP A 309 13.40 -4.44 -6.81
CA TRP A 309 14.19 -3.44 -6.09
C TRP A 309 15.13 -2.64 -7.01
N ILE A 310 14.66 -2.30 -8.21
CA ILE A 310 15.39 -1.47 -9.16
C ILE A 310 15.13 -0.01 -8.79
N PRO A 311 16.16 0.80 -8.45
CA PRO A 311 15.96 2.21 -8.08
C PRO A 311 15.16 2.97 -9.13
N HIS A 312 14.07 3.62 -8.71
CA HIS A 312 13.27 4.47 -9.58
C HIS A 312 13.61 5.94 -9.33
N GLU A 313 14.40 6.51 -10.24
CA GLU A 313 14.60 7.94 -10.36
C GLU A 313 13.42 8.54 -11.15
N VAL A 314 12.90 9.68 -10.69
CA VAL A 314 11.85 10.44 -11.40
C VAL A 314 12.38 10.79 -12.79
N ASP A 315 11.75 10.28 -13.84
CA ASP A 315 12.17 10.54 -15.20
C ASP A 315 11.57 11.88 -15.63
N ARG A 316 12.40 12.93 -15.69
CA ARG A 316 11.95 14.26 -16.12
C ARG A 316 11.38 14.27 -17.53
N THR A 317 11.83 13.36 -18.40
CA THR A 317 11.29 13.21 -19.75
C THR A 317 9.86 12.69 -19.70
N GLU A 318 9.61 11.75 -18.79
CA GLU A 318 8.29 11.20 -18.55
C GLU A 318 7.35 12.23 -17.92
N LEU A 319 7.81 12.92 -16.88
CA LEU A 319 7.03 13.99 -16.25
C LEU A 319 6.62 15.07 -17.25
N LEU A 320 7.54 15.50 -18.13
CA LEU A 320 7.25 16.48 -19.18
C LEU A 320 6.24 15.92 -20.20
N HIS A 321 6.37 14.66 -20.58
CA HIS A 321 5.44 14.02 -21.51
C HIS A 321 4.01 13.90 -20.94
N GLN A 322 3.89 13.45 -19.69
CA GLN A 322 2.61 13.34 -18.99
C GLN A 322 1.96 14.71 -18.79
N THR A 323 2.74 15.73 -18.45
CA THR A 323 2.25 17.10 -18.27
C THR A 323 1.70 17.68 -19.57
N ASN A 324 2.43 17.50 -20.68
CA ASN A 324 1.96 17.91 -22.00
C ASN A 324 0.71 17.13 -22.45
N THR A 325 0.63 15.85 -22.12
CA THR A 325 -0.56 15.03 -22.39
C THR A 325 -1.77 15.52 -21.60
N LEU A 326 -1.59 15.88 -20.33
CA LEU A 326 -2.62 16.49 -19.50
C LEU A 326 -3.12 17.80 -20.11
N LYS A 327 -2.20 18.74 -20.44
CA LYS A 327 -2.55 20.02 -21.07
C LYS A 327 -3.40 19.82 -22.33
N ARG A 328 -2.98 18.92 -23.22
CA ARG A 328 -3.73 18.62 -24.44
C ARG A 328 -5.11 18.00 -24.18
N ASN A 329 -5.26 17.17 -23.14
CA ASN A 329 -6.57 16.61 -22.77
C ASN A 329 -7.51 17.71 -22.25
N VAL A 330 -6.97 18.67 -21.50
CA VAL A 330 -7.69 19.88 -21.07
C VAL A 330 -8.09 20.73 -22.27
N ASP A 331 -7.18 21.01 -23.21
CA ASP A 331 -7.48 21.72 -24.46
C ASP A 331 -8.61 21.03 -25.24
N SER A 332 -8.50 19.71 -25.40
CA SER A 332 -9.50 18.91 -26.12
C SER A 332 -10.86 18.91 -25.44
N PHE A 333 -10.92 19.03 -24.11
CA PHE A 333 -12.18 19.20 -23.39
C PHE A 333 -12.87 20.50 -23.80
N PHE A 334 -12.13 21.62 -23.81
CA PHE A 334 -12.67 22.93 -24.19
C PHE A 334 -13.10 23.00 -25.66
N GLU A 335 -12.38 22.34 -26.56
CA GLU A 335 -12.79 22.21 -27.96
C GLU A 335 -14.09 21.39 -28.14
N ARG A 336 -14.28 20.36 -27.30
CA ARG A 336 -15.36 19.37 -27.43
C ARG A 336 -16.57 19.63 -26.53
N ALA A 337 -16.49 20.60 -25.63
CA ALA A 337 -17.59 21.07 -24.80
C ALA A 337 -18.17 22.39 -25.36
N PRO A 338 -18.88 22.36 -26.51
CA PRO A 338 -19.44 23.58 -27.09
C PRO A 338 -20.39 24.27 -26.11
N LEU A 339 -20.51 25.59 -26.22
CA LEU A 339 -21.44 26.44 -25.46
C LEU A 339 -22.86 25.84 -25.30
N LYS A 340 -23.34 25.08 -26.28
CA LYS A 340 -24.64 24.39 -26.24
C LYS A 340 -24.75 23.34 -25.12
N LEU A 341 -23.65 22.66 -24.78
CA LEU A 341 -23.58 21.72 -23.64
C LEU A 341 -23.46 22.47 -22.31
N LEU A 342 -22.90 23.67 -22.30
CA LEU A 342 -22.79 24.49 -21.08
C LEU A 342 -24.15 25.05 -20.64
N ILE A 343 -25.07 25.28 -21.59
CA ILE A 343 -26.44 25.76 -21.32
C ILE A 343 -27.24 24.75 -20.50
N THR A 344 -26.91 23.45 -20.52
CA THR A 344 -27.62 22.43 -19.74
C THR A 344 -27.17 22.36 -18.28
N LEU A 345 -26.09 23.06 -17.92
CA LEU A 345 -25.58 23.12 -16.55
C LEU A 345 -26.39 24.11 -15.70
N LYS A 346 -26.82 23.66 -14.53
CA LYS A 346 -27.64 24.45 -13.58
C LYS A 346 -26.87 25.60 -12.93
N ASP A 347 -25.55 25.53 -12.86
CA ASP A 347 -24.69 26.52 -12.22
C ASP A 347 -23.87 27.32 -13.23
N THR A 348 -24.56 27.98 -14.16
CA THR A 348 -23.94 28.65 -15.32
C THR A 348 -22.97 29.78 -14.94
N ASN A 349 -23.10 30.36 -13.73
CA ASN A 349 -22.25 31.46 -13.27
C ASN A 349 -20.85 30.99 -12.84
N ASN A 350 -20.71 29.74 -12.39
CA ASN A 350 -19.45 29.18 -11.92
C ASN A 350 -18.69 28.40 -13.00
N VAL A 351 -19.34 28.06 -14.11
CA VAL A 351 -18.75 27.29 -15.22
C VAL A 351 -17.50 27.96 -15.79
N LEU A 352 -17.56 29.26 -16.12
CA LEU A 352 -16.42 29.98 -16.72
C LEU A 352 -15.29 30.23 -15.71
N PRO A 353 -15.55 30.76 -14.49
CA PRO A 353 -14.49 30.95 -13.49
C PRO A 353 -13.72 29.67 -13.16
N VAL A 354 -14.42 28.56 -12.91
CA VAL A 354 -13.79 27.27 -12.58
C VAL A 354 -12.98 26.73 -13.77
N SER A 355 -13.45 26.98 -14.99
CA SER A 355 -12.72 26.60 -16.21
C SER A 355 -11.43 27.38 -16.38
N ASP A 356 -11.48 28.70 -16.26
CA ASP A 356 -10.33 29.59 -16.41
C ASP A 356 -9.29 29.31 -15.32
N GLU A 357 -9.74 29.09 -14.08
CA GLU A 357 -8.87 28.72 -12.96
C GLU A 357 -8.16 27.39 -13.21
N PHE A 358 -8.90 26.32 -13.55
CA PHE A 358 -8.31 25.01 -13.80
C PHE A 358 -7.32 25.04 -14.98
N TYR A 359 -7.69 25.71 -16.07
CA TYR A 359 -6.80 25.88 -17.23
C TYR A 359 -5.51 26.62 -16.86
N GLY A 360 -5.63 27.77 -16.19
CA GLY A 360 -4.47 28.56 -15.77
C GLY A 360 -3.54 27.83 -14.80
N ILE A 361 -4.09 27.02 -13.90
CA ILE A 361 -3.31 26.18 -12.98
C ILE A 361 -2.56 25.07 -13.74
N CYS A 362 -3.19 24.43 -14.73
CA CYS A 362 -2.52 23.45 -15.60
C CYS A 362 -1.40 24.08 -16.44
N GLU A 363 -1.57 25.29 -16.95
CA GLU A 363 -0.51 26.02 -17.64
C GLU A 363 0.66 26.33 -16.70
N HIS A 364 0.37 26.90 -15.52
CA HIS A 364 1.40 27.18 -14.52
C HIS A 364 2.18 25.92 -14.13
N PHE A 365 1.52 24.77 -13.94
CA PHE A 365 2.21 23.52 -13.65
C PHE A 365 3.10 23.06 -14.82
N THR A 366 2.64 23.25 -16.06
CA THR A 366 3.44 22.96 -17.27
C THR A 366 4.71 23.80 -17.28
N ASP A 367 4.59 25.10 -17.03
CA ASP A 367 5.74 26.02 -16.96
C ASP A 367 6.72 25.61 -15.86
N CYS A 368 6.24 25.23 -14.66
CA CYS A 368 7.09 24.74 -13.58
C CYS A 368 7.92 23.50 -13.98
N VAL A 369 7.31 22.56 -14.73
CA VAL A 369 7.99 21.35 -15.24
C VAL A 369 9.03 21.71 -16.31
N GLU A 370 8.68 22.60 -17.24
CA GLU A 370 9.57 23.07 -18.30
C GLU A 370 10.77 23.88 -17.76
N ASP A 371 10.53 24.73 -16.78
CA ASP A 371 11.54 25.55 -16.08
C ASP A 371 12.43 24.72 -15.14
N LYS A 372 12.23 23.40 -15.08
CA LYS A 372 13.04 22.46 -14.30
C LYS A 372 13.07 22.78 -12.81
N GLN A 373 11.97 23.31 -12.28
CA GLN A 373 11.84 23.64 -10.86
C GLN A 373 12.19 22.46 -9.95
N THR A 374 12.44 22.77 -8.67
CA THR A 374 12.74 21.74 -7.68
C THR A 374 11.52 20.84 -7.49
N HIS A 375 11.75 19.60 -7.06
CA HIS A 375 10.65 18.65 -6.85
C HIS A 375 9.62 19.15 -5.83
N ASP A 376 10.04 19.84 -4.78
CA ASP A 376 9.13 20.36 -3.75
C ASP A 376 8.24 21.48 -4.33
N GLU A 377 8.80 22.33 -5.21
CA GLU A 377 8.03 23.33 -5.96
C GLU A 377 7.06 22.67 -6.94
N LEU A 378 7.47 21.59 -7.62
CA LEU A 378 6.61 20.81 -8.51
C LEU A 378 5.45 20.14 -7.77
N VAL A 379 5.72 19.54 -6.60
CA VAL A 379 4.69 18.93 -5.75
C VAL A 379 3.68 19.99 -5.29
N GLU A 380 4.15 21.18 -4.93
CA GLU A 380 3.24 22.23 -4.51
C GLU A 380 2.42 22.81 -5.66
N ALA A 381 3.06 23.08 -6.80
CA ALA A 381 2.35 23.47 -8.02
C ALA A 381 1.29 22.43 -8.41
N PHE A 382 1.61 21.14 -8.27
CA PHE A 382 0.69 20.05 -8.58
C PHE A 382 -0.51 19.99 -7.63
N ARG A 383 -0.35 20.28 -6.32
CA ARG A 383 -1.48 20.31 -5.37
C ARG A 383 -2.58 21.29 -5.77
N PHE A 384 -2.23 22.41 -6.40
CA PHE A 384 -3.22 23.33 -6.98
C PHE A 384 -4.00 22.69 -8.13
N VAL A 385 -3.34 21.88 -8.99
CA VAL A 385 -4.00 21.12 -10.07
C VAL A 385 -5.04 20.17 -9.50
N GLU A 386 -4.72 19.46 -8.41
CA GLU A 386 -5.64 18.48 -7.81
C GLU A 386 -6.85 19.13 -7.14
N THR A 387 -6.61 20.26 -6.47
CA THR A 387 -7.66 21.03 -5.81
C THR A 387 -8.63 21.57 -6.86
N SER A 388 -8.12 22.27 -7.87
CA SER A 388 -8.93 22.83 -8.95
C SER A 388 -9.62 21.76 -9.82
N TRP A 389 -9.00 20.60 -10.00
CA TRP A 389 -9.65 19.46 -10.67
C TRP A 389 -10.93 19.00 -9.97
N THR A 390 -10.93 19.00 -8.64
CA THR A 390 -12.11 18.54 -7.87
C THR A 390 -13.32 19.43 -8.15
N ASP A 391 -13.12 20.74 -8.15
CA ASP A 391 -14.15 21.73 -8.43
C ASP A 391 -14.58 21.69 -9.91
N PHE A 392 -13.62 21.53 -10.82
CA PHE A 392 -13.86 21.36 -12.25
C PHE A 392 -14.70 20.12 -12.54
N GLN A 393 -14.29 18.95 -12.04
CA GLN A 393 -15.01 17.69 -12.22
C GLN A 393 -16.43 17.80 -11.67
N ALA A 394 -16.62 18.34 -10.45
CA ALA A 394 -17.94 18.49 -9.86
C ALA A 394 -18.88 19.36 -10.72
N THR A 395 -18.34 20.44 -11.32
CA THR A 395 -19.08 21.36 -12.17
C THR A 395 -19.52 20.72 -13.49
N PHE A 396 -18.66 19.88 -14.09
CA PHE A 396 -18.88 19.30 -15.42
C PHE A 396 -19.42 17.86 -15.42
N ASN A 397 -19.42 17.17 -14.29
CA ASN A 397 -20.00 15.82 -14.16
C ASN A 397 -21.50 15.73 -14.53
N PRO A 398 -22.34 16.77 -14.34
CA PRO A 398 -23.74 16.72 -14.77
C PRO A 398 -23.95 16.78 -16.31
N LEU A 399 -22.90 16.95 -17.12
CA LEU A 399 -23.03 17.04 -18.57
C LEU A 399 -23.65 15.77 -19.19
N GLU A 400 -24.67 15.92 -20.02
CA GLU A 400 -25.28 14.80 -20.77
C GLU A 400 -24.51 14.51 -22.07
N SER A 401 -23.18 14.30 -21.99
CA SER A 401 -22.34 14.01 -23.14
C SER A 401 -21.32 12.91 -22.84
N GLN A 402 -21.52 11.74 -23.43
CA GLN A 402 -20.59 10.62 -23.29
C GLN A 402 -19.17 10.97 -23.75
N LYS A 403 -19.04 11.80 -24.79
CA LYS A 403 -17.72 12.26 -25.28
C LYS A 403 -17.02 13.17 -24.27
N ALA A 404 -17.76 14.07 -23.61
CA ALA A 404 -17.19 14.94 -22.58
C ALA A 404 -16.74 14.12 -21.36
N HIS A 405 -17.57 13.18 -20.91
CA HIS A 405 -17.22 12.23 -19.84
C HIS A 405 -15.96 11.42 -20.12
N LEU A 406 -15.78 10.98 -21.37
CA LEU A 406 -14.57 10.28 -21.77
C LEU A 406 -13.31 11.14 -21.66
N VAL A 407 -13.38 12.46 -21.90
CA VAL A 407 -12.23 13.36 -21.76
C VAL A 407 -12.00 13.72 -20.30
N LEU A 408 -13.05 13.97 -19.52
CA LEU A 408 -12.95 14.16 -18.06
C LEU A 408 -12.22 12.98 -17.41
N LYS A 409 -12.54 11.76 -17.83
CA LYS A 409 -11.85 10.57 -17.36
C LYS A 409 -10.37 10.54 -17.77
N ASP A 410 -10.02 10.96 -18.99
CA ASP A 410 -8.61 11.01 -19.42
C ASP A 410 -7.80 12.04 -18.61
N ILE A 411 -8.42 13.18 -18.26
CA ILE A 411 -7.82 14.21 -17.41
C ILE A 411 -7.60 13.63 -16.01
N GLU A 412 -8.61 12.99 -15.41
CA GLU A 412 -8.48 12.32 -14.10
C GLU A 412 -7.35 11.28 -14.09
N ASP A 413 -7.29 10.44 -15.12
CA ASP A 413 -6.26 9.43 -15.26
C ASP A 413 -4.86 10.06 -15.46
N GLY A 414 -4.77 11.20 -16.16
CA GLY A 414 -3.52 11.95 -16.34
C GLY A 414 -3.02 12.59 -15.04
N ILE A 415 -3.91 13.20 -14.26
CA ILE A 415 -3.60 13.72 -12.93
C ILE A 415 -3.12 12.58 -12.02
N ARG A 416 -3.77 11.42 -12.05
CA ARG A 416 -3.32 10.25 -11.26
C ARG A 416 -1.90 9.80 -11.63
N SER A 417 -1.59 9.67 -12.92
CA SER A 417 -0.24 9.30 -13.37
C SER A 417 0.83 10.30 -12.93
N LEU A 418 0.55 11.61 -13.05
CA LEU A 418 1.47 12.65 -12.58
C LEU A 418 1.68 12.61 -11.07
N ARG A 419 0.63 12.31 -10.30
CA ARG A 419 0.73 12.13 -8.85
C ARG A 419 1.67 10.99 -8.47
N GLU A 420 1.53 9.85 -9.15
CA GLU A 420 2.37 8.66 -8.98
C GLU A 420 3.84 8.97 -9.31
N GLU A 421 4.10 9.63 -10.45
CA GLU A 421 5.45 10.03 -10.88
C GLU A 421 6.09 11.04 -9.89
N LEU A 422 5.30 11.98 -9.38
CA LEU A 422 5.73 12.92 -8.34
C LEU A 422 5.80 12.28 -6.94
N LYS A 423 5.46 10.99 -6.79
CA LYS A 423 5.46 10.24 -5.52
C LYS A 423 4.63 10.93 -4.41
N ILE A 424 3.56 11.63 -4.79
CA ILE A 424 2.69 12.36 -3.85
C ILE A 424 1.73 11.36 -3.19
N THR A 425 1.96 11.09 -1.91
CA THR A 425 1.30 10.02 -1.15
C THR A 425 0.38 10.55 -0.04
N ASP A 426 0.07 11.85 -0.06
CA ASP A 426 -0.70 12.55 0.97
C ASP A 426 -2.22 12.30 0.91
N SER A 427 -2.73 11.74 -0.18
CA SER A 427 -4.18 11.55 -0.41
C SER A 427 -4.63 10.11 -0.16
N PHE A 428 -5.90 9.94 0.18
CA PHE A 428 -6.52 8.64 0.38
C PHE A 428 -6.62 7.86 -0.95
N ASP A 429 -5.91 6.73 -1.04
CA ASP A 429 -6.01 5.83 -2.18
C ASP A 429 -7.33 5.03 -2.13
N ARG A 430 -8.37 5.62 -2.70
CA ARG A 430 -9.69 5.01 -2.79
C ARG A 430 -9.67 3.72 -3.62
N LYS A 431 -8.82 3.62 -4.65
CA LYS A 431 -8.79 2.44 -5.51
C LYS A 431 -8.26 1.25 -4.72
N ALA A 432 -7.15 1.43 -3.99
CA ALA A 432 -6.64 0.40 -3.11
C ALA A 432 -7.66 0.02 -2.02
N ALA A 433 -8.37 1.01 -1.45
CA ALA A 433 -9.44 0.73 -0.48
C ALA A 433 -10.59 -0.10 -1.09
N VAL A 434 -11.01 0.18 -2.33
CA VAL A 434 -12.02 -0.60 -3.06
C VAL A 434 -11.54 -2.03 -3.29
N GLU A 435 -10.30 -2.22 -3.74
CA GLU A 435 -9.72 -3.54 -3.98
C GLU A 435 -9.63 -4.38 -2.69
N LEU A 436 -9.18 -3.77 -1.60
CA LEU A 436 -9.15 -4.41 -0.27
C LEU A 436 -10.56 -4.75 0.23
N ALA A 437 -11.52 -3.83 0.10
CA ALA A 437 -12.91 -4.06 0.50
C ALA A 437 -13.56 -5.18 -0.34
N ALA A 438 -13.27 -5.24 -1.64
CA ALA A 438 -13.73 -6.30 -2.53
C ALA A 438 -13.15 -7.67 -2.14
N ALA A 439 -11.86 -7.73 -1.78
CA ALA A 439 -11.21 -8.95 -1.29
C ALA A 439 -11.86 -9.45 0.01
N VAL A 440 -12.14 -8.54 0.95
CA VAL A 440 -12.83 -8.84 2.21
C VAL A 440 -14.27 -9.33 1.96
N ASP A 441 -15.04 -8.66 1.08
CA ASP A 441 -16.39 -9.10 0.69
C ASP A 441 -16.37 -10.52 0.09
N ASN A 442 -15.48 -10.78 -0.87
CA ASN A 442 -15.36 -12.09 -1.49
C ASN A 442 -15.01 -13.19 -0.47
N LEU A 443 -14.03 -12.96 0.41
CA LEU A 443 -13.66 -13.92 1.46
C LEU A 443 -14.80 -14.09 2.49
N ALA A 444 -15.60 -13.06 2.76
CA ALA A 444 -16.73 -13.14 3.68
C ALA A 444 -17.86 -14.00 3.11
N GLN A 445 -18.07 -13.96 1.78
CA GLN A 445 -18.99 -14.86 1.09
C GLN A 445 -18.51 -16.32 1.15
N HIS A 446 -17.20 -16.58 0.94
CA HIS A 446 -16.62 -17.91 1.12
C HIS A 446 -16.77 -18.42 2.55
N LEU A 447 -16.47 -17.58 3.54
CA LEU A 447 -16.66 -17.92 4.96
C LEU A 447 -18.13 -18.30 5.26
N THR A 448 -19.08 -17.55 4.71
CA THR A 448 -20.51 -17.83 4.87
C THR A 448 -20.87 -19.19 4.29
N ALA A 449 -20.34 -19.53 3.11
CA ALA A 449 -20.54 -20.84 2.50
C ALA A 449 -19.96 -21.98 3.36
N ASP A 450 -18.74 -21.81 3.86
CA ASP A 450 -18.04 -22.80 4.69
C ASP A 450 -18.74 -23.01 6.04
N VAL A 451 -19.16 -21.92 6.71
CA VAL A 451 -19.91 -22.00 7.97
C VAL A 451 -21.29 -22.65 7.76
N ASN A 452 -21.99 -22.33 6.67
CA ASN A 452 -23.27 -22.98 6.34
C ASN A 452 -23.10 -24.49 6.10
N ARG A 453 -21.99 -24.89 5.46
CA ARG A 453 -21.65 -26.31 5.24
C ARG A 453 -21.40 -27.02 6.57
N TRP A 454 -20.58 -26.43 7.43
CA TRP A 454 -20.31 -26.97 8.77
C TRP A 454 -21.59 -27.16 9.59
N ILE A 455 -22.46 -26.15 9.64
CA ILE A 455 -23.71 -26.20 10.41
C ILE A 455 -24.75 -27.15 9.78
N GLY A 456 -24.75 -27.30 8.45
CA GLY A 456 -25.58 -28.28 7.76
C GLY A 456 -25.37 -29.72 8.27
N ASN A 457 -24.19 -29.98 8.85
CA ASN A 457 -23.84 -31.25 9.47
C ASN A 457 -24.16 -31.31 10.99
N THR A 458 -24.44 -30.17 11.63
CA THR A 458 -24.50 -30.03 13.10
C THR A 458 -25.52 -28.96 13.54
N ASP A 459 -26.77 -29.34 13.82
CA ASP A 459 -27.82 -28.42 14.29
C ASP A 459 -27.69 -28.11 15.80
N THR A 460 -26.74 -27.23 16.12
CA THR A 460 -26.49 -26.78 17.51
C THR A 460 -26.80 -25.30 17.68
N GLU A 461 -27.05 -24.86 18.92
CA GLU A 461 -27.22 -23.43 19.24
C GLU A 461 -25.99 -22.60 18.85
N LEU A 462 -24.80 -23.14 19.05
CA LEU A 462 -23.54 -22.53 18.58
C LEU A 462 -23.52 -22.37 17.06
N GLY A 463 -23.96 -23.39 16.32
CA GLY A 463 -24.07 -23.33 14.87
C GLY A 463 -25.05 -22.24 14.41
N ARG A 464 -26.24 -22.16 15.02
CA ARG A 464 -27.22 -21.09 14.70
C ARG A 464 -26.66 -19.69 14.95
N GLN A 465 -25.91 -19.50 16.04
CA GLN A 465 -25.26 -18.23 16.34
C GLN A 465 -24.15 -17.90 15.34
N ALA A 466 -23.26 -18.86 15.03
CA ALA A 466 -22.22 -18.69 14.04
C ALA A 466 -22.81 -18.34 12.66
N ARG A 467 -23.89 -18.99 12.23
CA ARG A 467 -24.59 -18.67 10.98
C ARG A 467 -25.04 -17.21 10.92
N LYS A 468 -25.66 -16.75 12.00
CA LYS A 468 -26.20 -15.39 12.11
C LYS A 468 -25.07 -14.37 12.06
N ASP A 469 -24.02 -14.58 12.85
CA ASP A 469 -22.89 -13.67 12.93
C ASP A 469 -22.12 -13.61 11.61
N THR A 470 -21.92 -14.75 10.94
CA THR A 470 -21.24 -14.81 9.65
C THR A 470 -22.06 -14.14 8.54
N ALA A 471 -23.39 -14.33 8.53
CA ALA A 471 -24.27 -13.63 7.58
C ALA A 471 -24.27 -12.11 7.80
N ALA A 472 -24.30 -11.66 9.06
CA ALA A 472 -24.21 -10.23 9.39
C ALA A 472 -22.87 -9.64 8.95
N PHE A 473 -21.77 -10.35 9.20
CA PHE A 473 -20.43 -9.96 8.76
C PHE A 473 -20.32 -9.85 7.24
N SER A 474 -20.84 -10.84 6.50
CA SER A 474 -20.84 -10.80 5.03
C SER A 474 -21.67 -9.63 4.48
N ALA A 475 -22.82 -9.33 5.09
CA ALA A 475 -23.61 -8.17 4.70
C ALA A 475 -22.87 -6.85 4.97
N ALA A 476 -22.18 -6.73 6.12
CA ALA A 476 -21.38 -5.55 6.44
C ALA A 476 -20.18 -5.38 5.50
N ALA A 477 -19.49 -6.47 5.14
CA ALA A 477 -18.38 -6.44 4.17
C ALA A 477 -18.84 -5.96 2.79
N ARG A 478 -19.99 -6.46 2.31
CA ARG A 478 -20.60 -6.01 1.05
C ARG A 478 -21.00 -4.53 1.10
N GLN A 479 -21.55 -4.07 2.22
CA GLN A 479 -21.92 -2.67 2.40
C GLN A 479 -20.69 -1.76 2.34
N LEU A 480 -19.61 -2.13 3.06
CA LEU A 480 -18.34 -1.41 3.02
C LEU A 480 -17.76 -1.32 1.61
N HIS A 481 -17.77 -2.43 0.86
CA HIS A 481 -17.33 -2.45 -0.54
C HIS A 481 -18.19 -1.55 -1.42
N THR A 482 -19.52 -1.60 -1.29
CA THR A 482 -20.45 -0.76 -2.05
C THR A 482 -20.23 0.72 -1.74
N ASP A 483 -20.03 1.08 -0.46
CA ASP A 483 -19.75 2.45 -0.05
C ASP A 483 -18.38 2.93 -0.54
N ALA A 484 -17.35 2.06 -0.56
CA ALA A 484 -16.05 2.39 -1.10
C ALA A 484 -16.12 2.75 -2.59
N VAL A 485 -16.85 1.93 -3.38
CA VAL A 485 -17.08 2.13 -4.82
C VAL A 485 -17.94 3.37 -5.08
N GLY A 486 -18.98 3.60 -4.28
CA GLY A 486 -19.92 4.71 -4.43
C GLY A 486 -19.38 6.08 -4.00
N GLY A 487 -18.10 6.19 -3.65
CA GLY A 487 -17.52 7.47 -3.21
C GLY A 487 -17.83 7.84 -1.76
N GLY A 488 -18.16 6.87 -0.90
CA GLY A 488 -18.48 7.09 0.50
C GLY A 488 -17.40 7.86 1.27
N ASN A 489 -17.82 8.66 2.25
CA ASN A 489 -16.93 9.45 3.11
C ASN A 489 -15.94 8.55 3.86
N VAL A 490 -14.65 8.91 3.89
CA VAL A 490 -13.58 8.17 4.58
C VAL A 490 -13.94 7.93 6.04
N ALA A 491 -14.49 8.91 6.76
CA ALA A 491 -14.88 8.72 8.16
C ALA A 491 -15.92 7.60 8.35
N LYS A 492 -16.87 7.48 7.41
CA LYS A 492 -17.86 6.40 7.41
C LYS A 492 -17.19 5.06 7.10
N LEU A 493 -16.34 5.01 6.06
CA LEU A 493 -15.58 3.81 5.71
C LEU A 493 -14.73 3.32 6.89
N THR A 494 -14.11 4.22 7.64
CA THR A 494 -13.33 3.87 8.83
C THR A 494 -14.21 3.27 9.92
N GLN A 495 -15.35 3.89 10.22
CA GLN A 495 -16.31 3.35 11.21
C GLN A 495 -16.84 1.96 10.80
N ASP A 496 -17.20 1.80 9.54
CA ASP A 496 -17.70 0.52 9.00
C ASP A 496 -16.60 -0.56 9.05
N CYS A 497 -15.36 -0.20 8.69
CA CYS A 497 -14.20 -1.09 8.79
C CYS A 497 -13.87 -1.47 10.24
N GLU A 498 -13.96 -0.55 11.20
CA GLU A 498 -13.75 -0.84 12.62
C GLU A 498 -14.82 -1.80 13.17
N SER A 499 -16.08 -1.57 12.80
CA SER A 499 -17.19 -2.47 13.14
C SER A 499 -16.93 -3.87 12.57
N LEU A 500 -16.53 -3.96 11.31
CA LEU A 500 -16.22 -5.21 10.63
C LEU A 500 -15.05 -5.95 11.30
N PHE A 501 -13.98 -5.23 11.68
CA PHE A 501 -12.81 -5.78 12.37
C PHE A 501 -13.15 -6.36 13.76
N ASN A 502 -14.06 -5.69 14.48
CA ASN A 502 -14.54 -6.17 15.77
C ASN A 502 -15.42 -7.42 15.62
N GLN A 503 -16.32 -7.44 14.65
CA GLN A 503 -17.12 -8.63 14.31
C GLN A 503 -16.23 -9.81 13.90
N TRP A 504 -15.17 -9.55 13.11
CA TRP A 504 -14.19 -10.56 12.73
C TRP A 504 -13.54 -11.24 13.94
N GLY A 505 -13.19 -10.47 14.98
CA GLY A 505 -12.62 -11.01 16.22
C GLY A 505 -13.55 -11.98 16.94
N GLN A 506 -14.87 -11.74 16.88
CA GLN A 506 -15.86 -12.66 17.43
C GLN A 506 -15.99 -13.93 16.60
N LEU A 507 -16.04 -13.80 15.27
CA LEU A 507 -16.13 -14.94 14.35
C LEU A 507 -14.92 -15.88 14.44
N HIS A 508 -13.72 -15.31 14.61
CA HIS A 508 -12.49 -16.07 14.76
C HIS A 508 -12.56 -17.07 15.93
N SER A 509 -13.32 -16.73 16.99
CA SER A 509 -13.49 -17.59 18.17
C SER A 509 -14.28 -18.88 17.89
N TYR A 510 -15.01 -18.94 16.78
CA TYR A 510 -15.78 -20.12 16.37
C TYR A 510 -14.91 -21.17 15.66
N ILE A 511 -13.81 -20.76 15.01
CA ILE A 511 -12.97 -21.64 14.19
C ILE A 511 -12.43 -22.85 14.98
N PRO A 512 -11.87 -22.69 16.20
CA PRO A 512 -11.37 -23.84 16.97
C PRO A 512 -12.47 -24.82 17.41
N ARG A 513 -13.74 -24.41 17.35
CA ARG A 513 -14.91 -25.20 17.77
C ARG A 513 -15.54 -26.00 16.63
N ALA A 514 -15.11 -25.78 15.38
CA ALA A 514 -15.53 -26.56 14.24
C ALA A 514 -14.88 -27.95 14.21
N ASP A 515 -15.52 -28.89 13.51
CA ASP A 515 -14.98 -30.24 13.27
C ASP A 515 -13.70 -30.18 12.44
N LYS A 516 -12.86 -31.23 12.48
CA LYS A 516 -11.49 -31.19 11.93
C LYS A 516 -11.44 -30.75 10.47
N GLU A 517 -12.29 -31.32 9.61
CA GLU A 517 -12.30 -31.00 8.17
C GLU A 517 -12.76 -29.57 7.91
N ASP A 518 -13.87 -29.13 8.54
CA ASP A 518 -14.39 -27.78 8.38
C ASP A 518 -13.46 -26.72 9.00
N ARG A 519 -12.77 -27.06 10.09
CA ARG A 519 -11.78 -26.19 10.74
C ARG A 519 -10.65 -25.82 9.79
N GLU A 520 -10.12 -26.76 9.00
CA GLU A 520 -9.06 -26.46 8.03
C GLU A 520 -9.54 -25.48 6.95
N HIS A 521 -10.77 -25.62 6.46
CA HIS A 521 -11.36 -24.68 5.51
C HIS A 521 -11.55 -23.29 6.12
N LEU A 522 -12.12 -23.21 7.32
CA LEU A 522 -12.33 -21.95 8.04
C LEU A 522 -11.00 -21.25 8.40
N GLN A 523 -9.98 -22.01 8.81
CA GLN A 523 -8.63 -21.49 9.06
C GLN A 523 -7.99 -20.94 7.77
N ARG A 524 -8.22 -21.57 6.61
CA ARG A 524 -7.70 -21.07 5.32
C ARG A 524 -8.30 -19.72 4.98
N VAL A 525 -9.62 -19.58 5.10
CA VAL A 525 -10.30 -18.29 4.85
C VAL A 525 -9.85 -17.25 5.87
N SER A 526 -9.74 -17.63 7.14
CA SER A 526 -9.27 -16.74 8.22
C SER A 526 -7.87 -16.18 7.99
N SER A 527 -6.94 -17.05 7.63
CA SER A 527 -5.53 -16.68 7.39
C SER A 527 -5.34 -15.73 6.21
N ARG A 528 -6.30 -15.70 5.27
CA ARG A 528 -6.32 -14.78 4.12
C ARG A 528 -7.07 -13.50 4.45
N MET A 529 -8.15 -13.57 5.23
CA MET A 529 -9.00 -12.44 5.58
C MET A 529 -8.28 -11.43 6.47
N THR A 530 -7.56 -11.91 7.50
CA THR A 530 -6.97 -11.05 8.53
C THR A 530 -5.98 -10.02 7.97
N PRO A 531 -5.04 -10.38 7.07
CA PRO A 531 -4.15 -9.39 6.45
C PRO A 531 -4.90 -8.28 5.70
N TYR A 532 -5.91 -8.60 4.88
CA TYR A 532 -6.68 -7.58 4.15
C TYR A 532 -7.46 -6.64 5.08
N LEU A 533 -8.02 -7.17 6.17
CA LEU A 533 -8.70 -6.34 7.17
C LEU A 533 -7.72 -5.40 7.90
N VAL A 534 -6.49 -5.85 8.16
CA VAL A 534 -5.45 -5.01 8.77
C VAL A 534 -4.98 -3.95 7.77
N ASP A 535 -4.77 -4.30 6.51
CA ASP A 535 -4.40 -3.36 5.43
C ASP A 535 -5.46 -2.27 5.28
N LEU A 536 -6.74 -2.65 5.19
CA LEU A 536 -7.84 -1.70 5.04
C LEU A 536 -7.98 -0.80 6.26
N ARG A 537 -7.88 -1.36 7.48
CA ARG A 537 -8.01 -0.61 8.72
C ARG A 537 -6.85 0.37 8.93
N THR A 538 -5.62 -0.05 8.66
CA THR A 538 -4.43 0.80 8.80
C THR A 538 -4.44 1.94 7.77
N MET A 539 -4.84 1.65 6.53
CA MET A 539 -5.04 2.64 5.49
C MET A 539 -6.08 3.69 5.92
N LEU A 540 -7.28 3.25 6.32
CA LEU A 540 -8.38 4.16 6.70
C LEU A 540 -8.09 4.98 7.97
N ALA A 541 -7.43 4.37 8.96
CA ALA A 541 -7.03 5.06 10.19
C ALA A 541 -5.93 6.12 9.96
N ALA A 542 -5.25 6.09 8.82
CA ALA A 542 -4.22 7.08 8.49
C ALA A 542 -4.81 8.41 7.99
N TYR A 543 -6.11 8.47 7.74
CA TYR A 543 -6.83 9.66 7.24
C TYR A 543 -7.93 10.15 8.19
N GLN A 544 -7.87 9.74 9.46
CA GLN A 544 -8.59 10.35 10.58
C GLN A 544 -7.73 11.44 11.21
#